data_AF-U6KU13-F1
#
_entry.id   AF-U6KU13-F1
#
_cell.length_a   1.000
_cell.length_b   1.000
_cell.length_c   1.000
_cell.angle_alpha   90.00
_cell.angle_beta   90.00
_cell.angle_gamma   90.00
#
_symmetry.space_group_name_H-M   'P 1'
#
loop_
_entity.id
_entity.type
_entity.pdbx_description
1 polymer ?
#
loop_
_entity_poly.entity_id
_entity_poly.type
_entity_poly.pdbx_seq_one_letter_code
_entity_poly.pdbx_strand_id
1 'polypeptide(L)'
;MQLVGCLWGFVLGWQHRQKSRVCKFYLLDFCPHDLFPNTRVDLGPCDREHRADLKVAFETDPEREFYQALFETEFARYLQRLVDQMENRIKRVQQRIDANNQPVELSKENEERVNSMNAEISELLKQQDEAGSKGDIDAAEKLNEKVAFLQREVSRLKNPNADIATIRESQLRVGVFSKLGFRV
;
A
#
# COMPACT_ATOMS: atom_id res chain seq x y z
N MET A 1 -55.36 -27.94 -19.14
CA MET A 1 -54.88 -26.98 -18.12
C MET A 1 -53.68 -27.56 -17.35
N GLN A 2 -52.61 -27.98 -18.04
CA GLN A 2 -51.42 -28.59 -17.40
C GLN A 2 -50.09 -27.91 -17.78
N LEU A 3 -50.13 -26.90 -18.66
CA LEU A 3 -48.93 -26.23 -19.17
C LEU A 3 -48.47 -25.01 -18.34
N VAL A 4 -49.25 -24.60 -17.34
CA VAL A 4 -48.91 -23.43 -16.49
C VAL A 4 -48.08 -23.83 -15.25
N GLY A 5 -48.01 -25.13 -14.92
CA GLY A 5 -47.28 -25.63 -13.74
C GLY A 5 -45.77 -25.76 -13.93
N CYS A 6 -45.27 -25.88 -15.17
CA CYS A 6 -43.83 -26.08 -15.42
C CYS A 6 -43.01 -24.78 -15.36
N LEU A 7 -43.62 -23.63 -15.66
CA LEU A 7 -42.92 -22.34 -15.58
C LEU A 7 -42.69 -21.89 -14.13
N TRP A 8 -43.62 -22.18 -13.21
CA TRP A 8 -43.47 -21.81 -11.80
C TRP A 8 -42.43 -22.66 -11.04
N GLY A 9 -42.09 -23.85 -11.52
CA GLY A 9 -41.09 -24.74 -10.90
C GLY A 9 -39.64 -24.33 -11.17
N PHE A 10 -39.38 -23.60 -12.26
CA PHE A 10 -38.02 -23.15 -12.63
C PHE A 10 -37.66 -21.81 -11.95
N VAL A 11 -38.60 -20.87 -11.89
CA VAL A 11 -38.43 -19.54 -11.25
C VAL A 11 -38.16 -19.65 -9.74
N LEU A 12 -38.81 -20.58 -9.04
CA LEU A 12 -38.56 -20.82 -7.61
C LEU A 12 -37.28 -21.63 -7.33
N GLY A 13 -36.68 -22.24 -8.35
CA GLY A 13 -35.54 -23.15 -8.22
C GLY A 13 -34.23 -22.45 -7.85
N TRP A 14 -33.97 -21.27 -8.40
CA TRP A 14 -32.76 -20.50 -8.10
C TRP A 14 -32.87 -19.77 -6.76
N GLN A 15 -34.01 -19.15 -6.47
CA GLN A 15 -34.21 -18.38 -5.24
C GLN A 15 -34.14 -19.25 -3.97
N HIS A 16 -34.49 -20.54 -4.07
CA HIS A 16 -34.37 -21.52 -2.98
C HIS A 16 -32.97 -22.17 -2.91
N ARG A 17 -32.26 -22.32 -4.05
CA ARG A 17 -30.90 -22.88 -4.12
C ARG A 17 -29.81 -21.88 -3.71
N GLN A 18 -30.07 -20.57 -3.84
CA GLN A 18 -29.07 -19.50 -3.71
C GLN A 18 -28.95 -18.83 -2.34
N LYS A 19 -29.64 -19.29 -1.29
CA LYS A 19 -29.78 -18.44 -0.09
C LYS A 19 -28.53 -18.28 0.79
N SER A 20 -27.42 -19.00 0.56
CA SER A 20 -26.20 -18.73 1.36
C SER A 20 -24.88 -19.32 0.84
N ARG A 21 -24.87 -20.46 0.13
CA ARG A 21 -23.63 -21.22 -0.04
C ARG A 21 -22.82 -20.90 -1.30
N VAL A 22 -23.46 -20.44 -2.37
CA VAL A 22 -22.79 -20.28 -3.68
C VAL A 22 -22.36 -18.83 -3.90
N CYS A 23 -21.16 -18.64 -4.46
CA CYS A 23 -20.66 -17.30 -4.75
C CYS A 23 -21.33 -16.69 -5.98
N LYS A 24 -22.12 -15.64 -5.77
CA LYS A 24 -22.78 -14.91 -6.86
C LYS A 24 -21.79 -14.22 -7.80
N PHE A 25 -20.66 -13.75 -7.27
CA PHE A 25 -19.64 -13.05 -8.05
C PHE A 25 -18.93 -14.00 -9.02
N TYR A 26 -18.66 -15.24 -8.57
CA TYR A 26 -18.12 -16.29 -9.42
C TYR A 26 -19.08 -16.70 -10.55
N LEU A 27 -20.40 -16.66 -10.30
CA LEU A 27 -21.40 -16.94 -11.34
C LEU A 27 -21.46 -15.86 -12.43
N LEU A 28 -21.16 -14.61 -12.09
CA LEU A 28 -21.08 -13.52 -13.06
C LEU A 28 -19.86 -13.67 -13.96
N ASP A 29 -18.67 -13.66 -13.34
CA ASP A 29 -17.43 -13.86 -14.08
C ASP A 29 -16.31 -14.35 -13.16
N PHE A 30 -15.91 -13.49 -12.20
CA PHE A 30 -14.82 -13.75 -11.26
C PHE A 30 -15.18 -13.33 -9.83
N CYS A 31 -14.56 -14.00 -8.85
CA CYS A 31 -14.64 -13.63 -7.44
C CYS A 31 -13.38 -12.84 -7.02
N PRO A 32 -13.51 -11.67 -6.37
CA PRO A 32 -12.34 -10.90 -5.92
C PRO A 32 -11.41 -11.63 -4.95
N HIS A 33 -11.93 -12.59 -4.18
CA HIS A 33 -11.12 -13.43 -3.29
C HIS A 33 -10.12 -14.31 -4.06
N ASP A 34 -10.47 -14.75 -5.27
CA ASP A 34 -9.60 -15.60 -6.09
C ASP A 34 -8.57 -14.78 -6.89
N LEU A 35 -8.78 -13.47 -7.03
CA LEU A 35 -7.91 -12.60 -7.81
C LEU A 35 -6.67 -12.16 -7.04
N PHE A 36 -6.75 -12.09 -5.71
CA PHE A 36 -5.69 -11.53 -4.85
C PHE A 36 -5.04 -12.50 -3.85
N PRO A 37 -4.85 -13.81 -4.16
CA PRO A 37 -4.19 -14.72 -3.25
C PRO A 37 -2.72 -14.32 -3.05
N ASN A 38 -2.22 -14.45 -1.81
CA ASN A 38 -0.84 -14.16 -1.44
C ASN A 38 -0.41 -12.69 -1.64
N THR A 39 -1.36 -11.76 -1.67
CA THR A 39 -1.05 -10.32 -1.77
C THR A 39 -1.08 -9.66 -0.40
N ARG A 40 -0.54 -8.43 -0.30
CA ARG A 40 -0.63 -7.60 0.92
C ARG A 40 -2.07 -7.15 1.25
N VAL A 41 -3.03 -7.48 0.39
CA VAL A 41 -4.44 -7.13 0.49
C VAL A 41 -5.30 -8.40 0.33
N ASP A 42 -4.74 -9.54 0.71
CA ASP A 42 -5.44 -10.82 0.64
C ASP A 42 -6.73 -10.75 1.44
N LEU A 43 -7.84 -11.06 0.77
CA LEU A 43 -9.18 -11.10 1.35
C LEU A 43 -9.45 -12.44 2.04
N GLY A 44 -8.52 -13.39 1.93
CA GLY A 44 -8.68 -14.76 2.39
C GLY A 44 -9.51 -15.61 1.44
N PRO A 45 -9.68 -16.91 1.75
CA PRO A 45 -10.52 -17.80 0.96
C PRO A 45 -11.95 -17.27 0.91
N CYS A 46 -12.63 -17.48 -0.22
CA CYS A 46 -14.02 -17.07 -0.33
C CYS A 46 -14.90 -17.86 0.65
N ASP A 47 -15.77 -17.16 1.39
CA ASP A 47 -16.76 -17.77 2.29
C ASP A 47 -17.83 -18.58 1.56
N ARG A 48 -17.88 -18.46 0.23
CA ARG A 48 -18.88 -19.05 -0.65
C ARG A 48 -18.23 -20.01 -1.63
N GLU A 49 -18.98 -21.03 -2.01
CA GLU A 49 -18.53 -22.11 -2.89
C GLU A 49 -18.46 -21.63 -4.35
N HIS A 50 -17.32 -21.89 -4.99
CA HIS A 50 -17.09 -21.66 -6.42
C HIS A 50 -17.24 -23.00 -7.15
N ARG A 51 -18.31 -23.15 -7.93
CA ARG A 51 -18.59 -24.38 -8.69
C ARG A 51 -18.82 -24.07 -10.17
N ALA A 52 -18.02 -24.69 -11.03
CA ALA A 52 -18.15 -24.54 -12.48
C ALA A 52 -19.51 -25.05 -12.99
N ASP A 53 -20.02 -26.16 -12.45
CA ASP A 53 -21.32 -26.74 -12.84
C ASP A 53 -22.46 -25.71 -12.73
N LEU A 54 -22.41 -24.87 -11.69
CA LEU A 54 -23.43 -23.86 -11.42
C LEU A 54 -23.29 -22.64 -12.33
N LYS A 55 -22.06 -22.32 -12.77
CA LYS A 55 -21.82 -21.27 -13.75
C LYS A 55 -22.43 -21.64 -15.11
N VAL A 56 -22.22 -22.88 -15.57
CA VAL A 56 -22.84 -23.39 -16.81
C VAL A 56 -24.36 -23.42 -16.70
N ALA A 57 -24.90 -23.86 -15.56
CA ALA A 57 -26.34 -23.85 -15.33
C ALA A 57 -26.93 -22.43 -15.34
N PHE A 58 -26.21 -21.46 -14.80
CA PHE A 58 -26.62 -20.04 -14.81
C PHE A 58 -26.57 -19.43 -16.22
N GLU A 59 -25.56 -19.77 -17.01
CA GLU A 59 -25.41 -19.32 -18.39
C GLU A 59 -26.51 -19.85 -19.32
N THR A 60 -27.05 -21.03 -19.02
CA THR A 60 -28.10 -21.69 -19.82
C THR A 60 -29.52 -21.29 -19.38
N ASP A 61 -29.66 -20.51 -18.31
CA ASP A 61 -30.95 -20.17 -17.74
C ASP A 61 -31.71 -19.10 -18.57
N PRO A 62 -33.01 -19.28 -18.85
CA PRO A 62 -33.81 -18.31 -19.61
C PRO A 62 -34.02 -16.97 -18.89
N GLU A 63 -33.93 -16.92 -17.56
CA GLU A 63 -34.07 -15.71 -16.75
C GLU A 63 -32.71 -15.10 -16.36
N ARG A 64 -31.61 -15.56 -16.97
CA ARG A 64 -30.24 -15.11 -16.69
C ARG A 64 -30.13 -13.58 -16.61
N GLU A 65 -30.72 -12.85 -17.55
CA GLU A 65 -30.61 -11.39 -17.63
C GLU A 65 -31.13 -10.70 -16.36
N PHE A 66 -32.25 -11.18 -15.81
CA PHE A 66 -32.84 -10.64 -14.59
C PHE A 66 -31.93 -10.86 -13.37
N TYR A 67 -31.44 -12.09 -13.21
CA TYR A 67 -30.55 -12.44 -12.09
C TYR A 67 -29.16 -11.81 -12.23
N GLN A 68 -28.65 -11.71 -13.45
CA GLN A 68 -27.39 -11.04 -13.74
C GLN A 68 -27.42 -9.59 -13.30
N ALA A 69 -28.45 -8.82 -13.69
CA ALA A 69 -28.59 -7.42 -13.26
C ALA A 69 -28.65 -7.28 -11.73
N LEU A 70 -29.33 -8.20 -11.04
CA LEU A 70 -29.39 -8.21 -9.58
C LEU A 70 -28.01 -8.46 -8.94
N PHE A 71 -27.28 -9.46 -9.43
CA PHE A 71 -25.95 -9.80 -8.92
C PHE A 71 -24.92 -8.73 -9.25
N GLU A 72 -24.98 -8.14 -10.45
CA GLU A 72 -24.10 -7.03 -10.84
C GLU A 72 -24.29 -5.83 -9.92
N THR A 73 -25.53 -5.53 -9.53
CA THR A 73 -25.81 -4.44 -8.59
C THR A 73 -25.21 -4.72 -7.20
N GLU A 74 -25.31 -5.96 -6.71
CA GLU A 74 -24.65 -6.37 -5.47
C GLU A 74 -23.11 -6.34 -5.59
N PHE A 75 -22.59 -6.76 -6.74
CA PHE A 75 -21.16 -6.82 -7.01
C PHE A 75 -20.54 -5.43 -7.10
N ALA A 76 -21.18 -4.51 -7.83
CA ALA A 76 -20.77 -3.11 -7.90
C ALA A 76 -20.72 -2.46 -6.51
N ARG A 77 -21.73 -2.71 -5.65
CA ARG A 77 -21.71 -2.24 -4.25
C ARG A 77 -20.58 -2.85 -3.43
N TYR A 78 -20.22 -4.10 -3.67
CA TYR A 78 -19.08 -4.73 -3.01
C TYR A 78 -17.75 -4.14 -3.49
N LEU A 79 -17.57 -3.98 -4.80
CA LEU A 79 -16.37 -3.39 -5.39
C LEU A 79 -16.15 -1.95 -4.93
N GLN A 80 -17.21 -1.14 -4.88
CA GLN A 80 -17.12 0.24 -4.34
C GLN A 80 -16.59 0.26 -2.91
N ARG A 81 -17.06 -0.64 -2.04
CA ARG A 81 -16.52 -0.75 -0.67
C ARG A 81 -15.04 -1.11 -0.64
N LEU A 82 -14.57 -1.97 -1.55
CA LEU A 82 -13.14 -2.31 -1.64
C LEU A 82 -12.32 -1.10 -2.10
N VAL A 83 -12.82 -0.33 -3.07
CA VAL A 83 -12.20 0.92 -3.52
C VAL A 83 -12.10 1.92 -2.37
N ASP A 84 -13.20 2.16 -1.65
CA ASP A 84 -13.22 3.06 -0.49
C ASP A 84 -12.22 2.64 0.59
N GLN A 85 -12.06 1.34 0.84
CA GLN A 85 -11.07 0.82 1.77
C GLN A 85 -9.64 1.16 1.32
N MET A 86 -9.35 1.02 0.02
CA MET A 86 -8.04 1.37 -0.53
C MET A 86 -7.80 2.88 -0.50
N GLU A 87 -8.78 3.70 -0.87
CA GLU A 87 -8.68 5.16 -0.78
C GLU A 87 -8.40 5.62 0.65
N ASN A 88 -9.10 5.06 1.63
CA ASN A 88 -8.87 5.38 3.04
C ASN A 88 -7.48 4.94 3.50
N ARG A 89 -6.98 3.80 3.02
CA ARG A 89 -5.61 3.36 3.29
C ARG A 89 -4.59 4.34 2.69
N ILE A 90 -4.80 4.80 1.45
CA ILE A 90 -3.98 5.81 0.79
C ILE A 90 -3.99 7.10 1.59
N LYS A 91 -5.15 7.63 1.96
CA LYS A 91 -5.28 8.85 2.78
C LYS A 91 -4.51 8.75 4.09
N ARG A 92 -4.61 7.62 4.80
CA ARG A 92 -3.86 7.40 6.05
C ARG A 92 -2.34 7.33 5.83
N VAL A 93 -1.90 6.72 4.72
CA VAL A 93 -0.47 6.69 4.38
C VAL A 93 0.01 8.11 4.06
N GLN A 94 -0.75 8.86 3.26
CA GLN A 94 -0.42 10.23 2.88
C GLN A 94 -0.37 11.13 4.11
N GLN A 95 -1.35 11.06 5.01
CA GLN A 95 -1.34 11.81 6.27
C GLN A 95 -0.11 11.49 7.14
N ARG A 96 0.37 10.24 7.15
CA ARG A 96 1.62 9.89 7.85
C ARG A 96 2.85 10.47 7.17
N ILE A 97 2.87 10.47 5.83
CA ILE A 97 3.95 11.09 5.05
C ILE A 97 3.96 12.60 5.32
N ASP A 98 2.80 13.25 5.23
CA ASP A 98 2.66 14.69 5.45
C ASP A 98 3.01 15.07 6.89
N ALA A 99 2.58 14.28 7.89
CA ALA A 99 2.97 14.52 9.29
C ALA A 99 4.48 14.33 9.54
N ASN A 100 5.14 13.41 8.82
CA ASN A 100 6.58 13.23 8.89
C ASN A 100 7.35 14.29 8.09
N ASN A 101 6.71 14.88 7.07
CA ASN A 101 7.23 15.96 6.24
C ASN A 101 6.78 17.34 6.71
N GLN A 102 6.03 17.45 7.81
CA GLN A 102 5.78 18.74 8.44
C GLN A 102 7.15 19.33 8.75
N PRO A 103 7.45 20.55 8.27
CA PRO A 103 8.66 21.23 8.67
C PRO A 103 8.61 21.25 10.19
N VAL A 104 9.53 20.54 10.83
CA VAL A 104 9.76 20.76 12.24
C VAL A 104 10.06 22.25 12.32
N GLU A 105 9.19 23.05 12.93
CA GLU A 105 9.52 24.43 13.24
C GLU A 105 10.76 24.34 14.12
N LEU A 106 11.90 24.56 13.48
CA LEU A 106 13.18 24.58 14.16
C LEU A 106 13.08 25.72 15.16
N SER A 107 13.47 25.48 16.40
CA SER A 107 13.64 26.59 17.33
C SER A 107 14.56 27.63 16.67
N LYS A 108 14.36 28.91 16.95
CA LYS A 108 15.21 29.99 16.38
C LYS A 108 16.71 29.70 16.55
N GLU A 109 17.08 29.06 17.66
CA GLU A 109 18.43 28.57 17.94
C GLU A 109 18.91 27.50 16.93
N ASN A 110 18.06 26.53 16.60
CA ASN A 110 18.37 25.50 15.61
C ASN A 110 18.41 26.06 14.17
N GLU A 111 17.58 27.05 13.85
CA GLU A 111 17.64 27.75 12.56
C GLU A 111 18.97 28.51 12.39
N GLU A 112 19.37 29.27 13.41
CA GLU A 112 20.65 29.98 13.43
C GLU A 112 21.83 29.01 13.31
N ARG A 113 21.77 27.87 14.02
CA ARG A 113 22.79 26.81 13.97
C ARG A 113 22.86 26.13 12.60
N VAL A 114 21.72 25.87 11.96
CA VAL A 114 21.67 25.34 10.60
C VAL A 114 22.22 26.35 9.60
N ASN A 115 21.91 27.64 9.76
CA ASN A 115 22.40 28.70 8.88
C ASN A 115 23.92 28.88 9.00
N SER A 116 24.47 28.84 10.22
CA SER A 116 25.92 28.91 10.42
C SER A 116 26.64 27.69 9.82
N MET A 117 26.12 26.47 10.02
CA MET A 117 26.66 25.26 9.40
C MET A 117 26.58 25.30 7.87
N ASN A 118 25.49 25.81 7.28
CA ASN A 118 25.38 25.95 5.81
C ASN A 118 26.35 27.00 5.24
N ALA A 119 26.63 28.07 5.98
CA ALA A 119 27.66 29.04 5.61
C ALA A 119 29.05 28.40 5.66
N GLU A 120 29.35 27.61 6.70
CA GLU A 120 30.61 26.87 6.81
C GLU A 120 30.77 25.82 5.70
N ILE A 121 29.71 25.07 5.37
CA ILE A 121 29.70 24.13 4.23
C ILE A 121 30.01 24.88 2.93
N SER A 122 29.39 26.03 2.70
CA SER A 122 29.62 26.82 1.48
C SER A 122 31.06 27.30 1.35
N GLU A 123 31.71 27.63 2.46
CA GLU A 123 33.11 28.03 2.49
C GLU A 123 34.04 26.83 2.27
N LEU A 124 33.76 25.69 2.91
CA LEU A 124 34.54 24.46 2.71
C LEU A 124 34.45 23.93 1.28
N LEU A 125 33.29 24.05 0.63
CA LEU A 125 33.11 23.68 -0.79
C LEU A 125 33.97 24.56 -1.71
N LYS A 126 34.06 25.88 -1.46
CA LYS A 126 34.96 26.75 -2.22
C LYS A 126 36.43 26.36 -2.03
N GLN A 127 36.83 26.06 -0.80
CA GLN A 127 38.19 25.60 -0.50
C GLN A 127 38.49 24.25 -1.17
N GLN A 128 37.50 23.36 -1.26
CA GLN A 128 37.60 22.10 -1.98
C GLN A 128 37.79 22.32 -3.48
N ASP A 129 37.01 23.22 -4.09
CA ASP A 129 37.13 23.56 -5.52
C ASP A 129 38.50 24.18 -5.86
N GLU A 130 39.02 25.04 -4.97
CA GLU A 130 40.36 25.60 -5.10
C GLU A 130 41.47 24.55 -4.93
N ALA A 131 41.35 23.64 -3.96
CA ALA A 131 42.30 22.55 -3.75
C ALA A 131 42.28 21.56 -4.94
N GLY A 132 41.10 21.26 -5.48
CA GLY A 132 40.94 20.46 -6.68
C GLY A 132 41.57 21.11 -7.92
N SER A 133 41.40 22.43 -8.07
CA SER A 133 42.03 23.21 -9.15
C SER A 133 43.56 23.24 -9.06
N LYS A 134 44.12 23.18 -7.84
CA LYS A 134 45.56 23.08 -7.59
C LYS A 134 46.10 21.65 -7.71
N GLY A 135 45.22 20.65 -7.93
CA GLY A 135 45.59 19.24 -8.04
C GLY A 135 45.94 18.56 -6.72
N ASP A 136 45.57 19.16 -5.59
CA ASP A 136 45.89 18.66 -4.25
C ASP A 136 44.78 17.72 -3.75
N ILE A 137 44.85 16.46 -4.19
CA ILE A 137 43.81 15.45 -3.99
C ILE A 137 43.62 15.11 -2.51
N ASP A 138 44.71 15.00 -1.74
CA ASP A 138 44.67 14.69 -0.31
C ASP A 138 44.00 15.80 0.52
N ALA A 139 44.20 17.07 0.11
CA ALA A 139 43.56 18.22 0.76
C ALA A 139 42.06 18.28 0.42
N ALA A 140 41.69 18.02 -0.84
CA ALA A 140 40.30 17.99 -1.28
C ALA A 140 39.49 16.87 -0.60
N GLU A 141 40.08 15.69 -0.38
CA GLU A 141 39.42 14.57 0.29
C GLU A 141 39.08 14.91 1.77
N LYS A 142 40.03 15.49 2.52
CA LYS A 142 39.79 15.91 3.91
C LYS A 142 38.72 16.99 4.04
N LEU A 143 38.64 17.91 3.08
CA LEU A 143 37.59 18.93 3.04
C LEU A 143 36.23 18.29 2.74
N ASN A 144 36.18 17.31 1.85
CA ASN A 144 34.97 16.56 1.52
C ASN A 144 34.43 15.77 2.72
N GLU A 145 35.30 15.14 3.52
CA GLU A 145 34.89 14.45 4.75
C GLU A 145 34.22 15.41 5.75
N LYS A 146 34.77 16.62 5.92
CA LYS A 146 34.18 17.66 6.79
C LYS A 146 32.85 18.16 6.26
N VAL A 147 32.74 18.41 4.95
CA VAL A 147 31.46 18.79 4.32
C VAL A 147 30.42 17.70 4.54
N ALA A 148 30.77 16.42 4.31
CA ALA A 148 29.86 15.30 4.53
C ALA A 148 29.47 15.11 6.01
N PHE A 149 30.33 15.50 6.95
CA PHE A 149 30.01 15.51 8.38
C PHE A 149 29.00 16.62 8.72
N LEU A 150 29.27 17.86 8.29
CA LEU A 150 28.38 19.00 8.54
C LEU A 150 27.02 18.85 7.85
N GLN A 151 26.99 18.30 6.63
CA GLN A 151 25.74 18.01 5.93
C GLN A 151 24.88 16.99 6.68
N ARG A 152 25.49 15.92 7.24
CA ARG A 152 24.78 14.95 8.08
C ARG A 152 24.19 15.61 9.33
N GLU A 153 24.94 16.51 9.96
CA GLU A 153 24.48 17.24 11.14
C GLU A 153 23.32 18.18 10.82
N VAL A 154 23.40 18.92 9.70
CA VAL A 154 22.30 19.76 9.20
C VAL A 154 21.06 18.93 8.90
N SER A 155 21.21 17.76 8.27
CA SER A 155 20.09 16.85 8.01
C SER A 155 19.46 16.31 9.31
N ARG A 156 20.28 16.01 10.32
CA ARG A 156 19.81 15.57 11.64
C ARG A 156 19.02 16.65 12.36
N LEU A 157 19.54 17.88 12.37
CA LEU A 157 18.86 19.03 12.99
C LEU A 157 17.55 19.37 12.27
N LYS A 158 17.51 19.29 10.94
CA LYS A 158 16.31 19.53 10.12
C LYS A 158 15.27 18.42 10.23
N ASN A 159 15.69 17.19 10.53
CA ASN A 159 14.79 16.04 10.58
C ASN A 159 15.06 15.17 11.83
N PRO A 160 14.74 15.69 13.04
CA PRO A 160 14.90 14.94 14.28
C PRO A 160 14.02 13.67 14.33
N ASN A 161 12.99 13.59 13.48
CA ASN A 161 12.12 12.42 13.35
C ASN A 161 12.71 11.30 12.46
N ALA A 162 13.75 11.58 11.66
CA ALA A 162 14.43 10.58 10.85
C ALA A 162 15.06 9.47 11.72
N ASP A 163 15.53 9.81 12.92
CA ASP A 163 16.09 8.83 13.86
C ASP A 163 15.02 7.84 14.33
N ILE A 164 13.76 8.26 14.53
CA ILE A 164 12.65 7.37 14.90
C ILE A 164 12.30 6.42 13.74
N ALA A 165 12.33 6.89 12.49
CA ALA A 165 12.10 6.06 11.31
C ALA A 165 13.23 5.02 11.12
N THR A 166 14.48 5.42 11.33
CA THR A 166 15.67 4.55 11.23
C THR A 166 15.73 3.53 12.37
N ILE A 167 15.30 3.92 13.58
CA ILE A 167 15.15 3.02 14.74
C ILE A 167 14.01 2.01 14.49
N ARG A 168 12.88 2.42 13.89
CA ARG A 168 11.81 1.49 13.51
C ARG A 168 12.22 0.53 12.38
N GLU A 169 12.94 1.00 11.38
CA GLU A 169 13.46 0.14 10.31
C GLU A 169 14.50 -0.87 10.82
N SER A 170 15.40 -0.46 11.72
CA SER A 170 16.36 -1.38 12.35
C SER A 170 15.66 -2.38 13.27
N GLN A 171 14.65 -1.98 14.05
CA GLN A 171 13.82 -2.90 14.84
C GLN A 171 13.01 -3.88 13.97
N LEU A 172 12.50 -3.46 12.82
CA LEU A 172 11.85 -4.34 11.85
C LEU A 172 12.84 -5.35 11.24
N ARG A 173 14.07 -4.92 10.92
CA ARG A 173 15.13 -5.82 10.43
C ARG A 173 15.50 -6.89 11.47
N VAL A 174 15.64 -6.51 12.75
CA VAL A 174 15.93 -7.46 13.84
C VAL A 174 14.76 -8.42 14.09
N GLY A 175 13.51 -7.94 13.99
CA GLY A 175 12.31 -8.76 14.15
C GLY A 175 12.03 -9.74 12.99
N VAL A 176 12.48 -9.42 11.77
CA VAL A 176 12.40 -10.32 10.61
C VAL A 176 13.42 -11.45 10.73
N PHE A 177 14.64 -11.17 11.21
CA PHE A 177 15.65 -12.20 11.45
C PHE A 177 15.27 -13.20 12.55
N SER A 178 14.64 -12.75 13.65
CA SER A 178 14.21 -13.65 14.73
C SER A 178 13.00 -14.51 14.36
N LYS A 179 12.09 -14.02 13.51
CA LYS A 179 10.92 -14.78 13.04
C LYS A 179 11.21 -15.75 11.90
N LEU A 180 12.30 -15.55 11.14
CA LEU A 180 12.69 -16.43 10.03
C LEU A 180 13.55 -17.64 10.45
N GLY A 181 13.78 -17.86 11.75
CA GLY A 181 14.38 -19.10 12.23
C GLY A 181 15.79 -19.39 11.69
N PHE A 182 16.54 -18.38 11.27
CA PHE A 182 17.96 -18.54 10.97
C PHE A 182 18.72 -18.63 12.28
N ARG A 183 18.94 -19.88 12.72
CA ARG A 183 19.86 -20.24 13.78
C ARG A 183 21.29 -19.97 13.27
N VAL A 184 21.99 -19.06 13.92
CA VAL A 184 23.47 -19.01 13.85
C VAL A 184 24.01 -20.24 14.56
#